data_AF-A0A146YL09-F1
#
_entry.id   AF-A0A146YL09-F1
#
_cell.length_a   1.000
_cell.length_b   1.000
_cell.length_c   1.000
_cell.angle_alpha   90.00
_cell.angle_beta   90.00
_cell.angle_gamma   90.00
#
_symmetry.space_group_name_H-M   'P 1'
#
loop_
_entity.id
_entity.type
_entity.pdbx_description
1 polymer ?
#
loop_
_entity_poly.entity_id
_entity_poly.type
_entity_poly.pdbx_seq_one_letter_code
_entity_poly.pdbx_strand_id
1 'polypeptide(L)'
;MQSDHLVSSQLTDLLKSSGTFRVLVGVTGSVAALKLPLLVSELLQLPGVDVRVVTTEHAKHFYNPSDVPVKIYTDKDEWELWTHRSDPVLHIELRRWADLLIIAPLDANTLGKIANGICDNLLTCVVRAWDTSRPLLFCPAMNTAMWLHPITALQISRLKEFGYVEIPCIAKKLVCGDEGKGAMAEVPTIVSVVRQYLPKPESSSQKT
;
A
#
# COMPACT_ATOMS: atom_id res chain seq x y z
N MET A 1 2.56 -10.44 31.95
CA MET A 1 3.51 -11.53 31.61
C MET A 1 3.26 -12.16 30.25
N GLN A 2 2.08 -12.72 29.93
CA GLN A 2 1.82 -13.24 28.55
C GLN A 2 1.61 -12.13 27.50
N SER A 3 0.96 -11.03 27.87
CA SER A 3 0.75 -9.85 27.01
C SER A 3 2.08 -9.16 26.66
N ASP A 4 2.93 -8.91 27.66
CA ASP A 4 4.21 -8.21 27.48
C ASP A 4 5.17 -8.94 26.53
N HIS A 5 5.17 -10.28 26.58
CA HIS A 5 5.97 -11.11 25.68
C HIS A 5 5.46 -11.09 24.23
N LEU A 6 4.15 -10.98 24.03
CA LEU A 6 3.54 -10.95 22.69
C LEU A 6 3.78 -9.58 22.01
N VAL A 7 3.63 -8.48 22.75
CA VAL A 7 3.91 -7.12 22.26
C VAL A 7 5.40 -6.97 21.93
N SER A 8 6.28 -7.47 22.81
CA SER A 8 7.73 -7.44 22.59
C SER A 8 8.17 -8.24 21.35
N SER A 9 7.60 -9.42 21.11
CA SER A 9 7.93 -10.22 19.93
C SER A 9 7.43 -9.58 18.63
N GLN A 10 6.21 -9.03 18.62
CA GLN A 10 5.65 -8.34 17.46
C GLN A 10 6.38 -7.03 17.13
N LEU A 11 6.83 -6.27 18.14
CA LEU A 11 7.69 -5.10 17.94
C LEU A 11 9.07 -5.49 17.39
N THR A 12 9.64 -6.58 17.89
CA THR A 12 10.91 -7.11 17.36
C THR A 12 10.76 -7.50 15.89
N ASP A 13 9.64 -8.08 15.50
CA ASP A 13 9.34 -8.40 14.11
C ASP A 13 9.09 -7.14 13.26
N LEU A 14 8.48 -6.08 13.83
CA LEU A 14 8.35 -4.78 13.15
C LEU A 14 9.71 -4.16 12.83
N LEU A 15 10.73 -4.37 13.67
CA LEU A 15 12.06 -3.81 13.48
C LEU A 15 12.97 -4.67 12.59
N LYS A 16 12.68 -5.97 12.43
CA LYS A 16 13.42 -6.84 11.49
C LYS A 16 13.08 -6.47 10.05
N SER A 17 14.10 -6.16 9.27
CA SER A 17 13.98 -6.05 7.81
C SER A 17 14.89 -7.06 7.14
N SER A 18 14.40 -7.69 6.08
CA SER A 18 15.15 -8.64 5.25
C SER A 18 15.81 -7.98 4.04
N GLY A 19 15.56 -6.69 3.82
CA GLY A 19 16.02 -5.92 2.67
C GLY A 19 16.55 -4.54 3.06
N THR A 20 17.07 -3.82 2.06
CA THR A 20 17.60 -2.45 2.20
C THR A 20 16.59 -1.38 1.78
N PHE A 21 15.51 -1.76 1.10
CA PHE A 21 14.43 -0.86 0.68
C PHE A 21 13.07 -1.45 1.05
N ARG A 22 12.31 -0.76 1.89
CA ARG A 22 11.10 -1.26 2.53
C ARG A 22 9.86 -0.69 1.86
N VAL A 23 9.08 -1.56 1.21
CA VAL A 23 7.84 -1.22 0.50
C VAL A 23 6.65 -1.64 1.34
N LEU A 24 5.84 -0.68 1.75
CA LEU A 24 4.55 -0.94 2.37
C LEU A 24 3.46 -0.94 1.28
N VAL A 25 2.75 -2.04 1.15
CA VAL A 25 1.65 -2.20 0.19
C VAL A 25 0.32 -2.04 0.92
N GLY A 26 -0.39 -0.96 0.65
CA GLY A 26 -1.77 -0.74 1.07
C GLY A 26 -2.77 -1.40 0.10
N VAL A 27 -3.77 -2.10 0.62
CA VAL A 27 -4.76 -2.83 -0.17
C VAL A 27 -6.18 -2.48 0.29
N THR A 28 -7.01 -2.05 -0.66
CA THR A 28 -8.38 -1.57 -0.39
C THR A 28 -9.44 -2.45 -1.07
N GLY A 29 -10.72 -2.19 -0.79
CA GLY A 29 -11.86 -2.99 -1.19
C GLY A 29 -12.23 -2.85 -2.67
N SER A 30 -11.42 -3.44 -3.55
CA SER A 30 -11.66 -3.52 -4.99
C SER A 30 -11.40 -4.94 -5.48
N VAL A 31 -12.15 -5.39 -6.51
CA VAL A 31 -11.93 -6.69 -7.17
C VAL A 31 -10.48 -6.86 -7.60
N ALA A 32 -9.79 -5.77 -7.98
CA ALA A 32 -8.39 -5.80 -8.35
C ALA A 32 -7.43 -6.29 -7.23
N ALA A 33 -7.87 -6.35 -5.97
CA ALA A 33 -7.10 -6.92 -4.86
C ALA A 33 -6.82 -8.41 -5.04
N LEU A 34 -7.53 -9.13 -5.91
CA LEU A 34 -7.17 -10.48 -6.35
C LEU A 34 -5.74 -10.57 -6.92
N LYS A 35 -5.19 -9.45 -7.40
CA LYS A 35 -3.83 -9.37 -7.95
C LYS A 35 -2.76 -9.17 -6.87
N LEU A 36 -3.13 -9.04 -5.59
CA LEU A 36 -2.19 -8.79 -4.50
C LEU A 36 -1.10 -9.88 -4.37
N PRO A 37 -1.41 -11.20 -4.40
CA PRO A 37 -0.37 -12.23 -4.35
C PRO A 37 0.69 -12.06 -5.45
N LEU A 38 0.25 -11.78 -6.68
CA LEU A 38 1.13 -11.55 -7.81
C LEU A 38 1.98 -10.29 -7.63
N LEU A 39 1.37 -9.18 -7.20
CA LEU A 39 2.08 -7.92 -6.94
C LEU A 39 3.18 -8.10 -5.89
N VAL A 40 2.86 -8.73 -4.75
CA VAL A 40 3.85 -8.98 -3.68
C VAL A 40 4.97 -9.89 -4.18
N SER A 41 4.64 -10.95 -4.91
CA SER A 41 5.63 -11.87 -5.48
C SER A 41 6.59 -11.15 -6.44
N GLU A 42 6.10 -10.29 -7.34
CA GLU A 42 6.95 -9.55 -8.26
C GLU A 42 7.78 -8.45 -7.56
N LEU A 43 7.26 -7.81 -6.51
CA LEU A 43 8.02 -6.86 -5.70
C LEU A 43 9.17 -7.54 -4.95
N LEU A 44 8.96 -8.73 -4.40
CA LEU A 44 10.00 -9.51 -3.72
C LEU A 44 11.11 -10.01 -4.65
N GLN A 45 10.87 -10.04 -5.96
CA GLN A 45 11.91 -10.35 -6.94
C GLN A 45 12.87 -9.17 -7.19
N LEU A 46 12.53 -7.97 -6.73
CA LEU A 46 13.42 -6.81 -6.82
C LEU A 46 14.56 -6.94 -5.78
N PRO A 47 15.83 -6.76 -6.18
CA PRO A 47 16.95 -6.89 -5.26
C PRO A 47 16.86 -5.93 -4.07
N GLY A 48 17.02 -6.46 -2.86
CA GLY A 48 17.03 -5.67 -1.63
C GLY A 48 15.65 -5.13 -1.20
N VAL A 49 14.56 -5.55 -1.85
CA VAL A 49 13.21 -5.11 -1.47
C VAL A 49 12.62 -6.02 -0.38
N ASP A 50 12.18 -5.38 0.70
CA ASP A 50 11.37 -6.01 1.76
C ASP A 50 9.94 -5.47 1.67
N VAL A 51 8.95 -6.36 1.79
CA VAL A 51 7.54 -6.04 1.55
C VAL A 51 6.71 -6.38 2.77
N ARG A 52 5.87 -5.42 3.19
CA ARG A 52 4.79 -5.65 4.16
C ARG A 52 3.48 -5.17 3.57
N VAL A 53 2.38 -5.76 4.01
CA VAL A 53 1.04 -5.42 3.52
C VAL A 53 0.20 -4.84 4.65
N VAL A 54 -0.52 -3.75 4.38
CA VAL A 54 -1.63 -3.27 5.20
C VAL A 54 -2.91 -3.41 4.39
N THR A 55 -3.90 -4.08 4.95
CA THR A 55 -5.15 -4.39 4.25
C THR A 55 -6.35 -3.85 5.01
N THR A 56 -7.28 -3.25 4.29
CA THR A 56 -8.59 -2.88 4.86
C THR A 56 -9.47 -4.12 5.03
N GLU A 57 -10.45 -4.09 5.94
CA GLU A 57 -11.38 -5.20 6.11
C GLU A 57 -12.11 -5.57 4.81
N HIS A 58 -12.49 -4.59 3.99
CA HIS A 58 -13.17 -4.85 2.71
C HIS A 58 -12.28 -5.50 1.66
N ALA A 59 -10.96 -5.29 1.69
CA ALA A 59 -10.03 -5.92 0.76
C ALA A 59 -9.97 -7.44 0.94
N LYS A 60 -10.14 -7.93 2.18
CA LYS A 60 -10.08 -9.36 2.53
C LYS A 60 -11.15 -10.21 1.85
N HIS A 61 -12.19 -9.60 1.27
CA HIS A 61 -13.19 -10.33 0.48
C HIS A 61 -12.69 -10.80 -0.88
N PHE A 62 -11.58 -10.25 -1.39
CA PHE A 62 -11.15 -10.45 -2.78
C PHE A 62 -9.90 -11.32 -2.95
N TYR A 63 -9.21 -11.64 -1.86
CA TYR A 63 -8.03 -12.51 -1.87
C TYR A 63 -7.96 -13.30 -0.57
N ASN A 64 -7.27 -14.43 -0.58
CA ASN A 64 -7.01 -15.19 0.63
C ASN A 64 -5.67 -14.73 1.25
N PRO A 65 -5.63 -14.29 2.52
CA PRO A 65 -4.39 -13.92 3.19
C PRO A 65 -3.30 -14.99 3.15
N SER A 66 -3.65 -16.29 3.07
CA SER A 66 -2.65 -17.37 2.96
C SER A 66 -1.86 -17.36 1.66
N ASP A 67 -2.36 -16.71 0.62
CA ASP A 67 -1.73 -16.69 -0.70
C ASP A 67 -0.67 -15.58 -0.82
N VAL A 68 -0.54 -14.74 0.20
CA VAL A 68 0.37 -13.60 0.22
C VAL A 68 1.60 -13.97 1.07
N PRO A 69 2.80 -14.09 0.48
CA PRO A 69 3.98 -14.65 1.15
C PRO A 69 4.71 -13.66 2.09
N VAL A 70 3.99 -12.70 2.68
CA VAL A 70 4.55 -11.69 3.60
C VAL A 70 3.60 -11.41 4.76
N LYS A 71 4.10 -10.70 5.78
CA LYS A 71 3.26 -10.25 6.89
C LYS A 71 2.20 -9.26 6.39
N ILE A 72 0.94 -9.59 6.67
CA ILE A 72 -0.23 -8.72 6.49
C ILE A 72 -0.63 -8.14 7.86
N TYR A 73 -0.88 -6.84 7.89
CA TYR A 73 -1.43 -6.09 9.01
C TYR A 73 -2.86 -5.61 8.69
N THR A 74 -3.69 -5.60 9.71
CA THR A 74 -5.13 -5.31 9.67
C THR A 74 -5.49 -4.32 10.77
N ASP A 75 -6.71 -3.77 10.73
CA ASP A 75 -7.20 -2.88 11.78
C ASP A 75 -7.17 -3.53 13.17
N LYS A 76 -7.34 -4.87 13.21
CA LYS A 76 -7.26 -5.63 14.46
C LYS A 76 -5.86 -5.60 15.08
N ASP A 77 -4.80 -5.68 14.27
CA ASP A 77 -3.40 -5.65 14.76
C ASP A 77 -3.06 -4.33 15.46
N GLU A 78 -3.69 -3.22 15.06
CA GLU A 78 -3.49 -1.91 15.68
C GLU A 78 -3.89 -1.91 17.16
N TRP A 79 -5.05 -2.48 17.46
CA TRP A 79 -5.61 -2.51 18.81
C TRP A 79 -5.06 -3.65 19.65
N GLU A 80 -4.63 -4.76 19.03
CA GLU A 80 -3.95 -5.85 19.75
C GLU A 80 -2.55 -5.45 20.24
N LEU A 81 -1.89 -4.52 19.54
CA LEU A 81 -0.58 -3.99 19.94
C LEU A 81 -0.65 -2.90 21.00
N TRP A 82 -1.74 -2.13 21.07
CA TRP A 82 -1.86 -0.99 21.97
C TRP A 82 -2.69 -1.34 23.22
N THR A 83 -2.03 -1.93 24.22
CA THR A 83 -2.67 -2.35 25.49
C THR A 83 -2.34 -1.42 26.67
N HIS A 84 -1.18 -0.78 26.60
CA HIS A 84 -0.67 0.17 27.58
C HIS A 84 -0.28 1.48 26.89
N ARG A 85 -0.29 2.60 27.63
CA ARG A 85 0.05 3.92 27.08
C ARG A 85 1.45 4.03 26.49
N SER A 86 2.37 3.17 26.93
CA SER A 86 3.75 3.09 26.47
C SER A 86 3.94 2.21 25.22
N ASP A 87 2.89 1.50 24.80
CA ASP A 87 2.99 0.55 23.69
C ASP A 87 3.16 1.29 22.36
N PRO A 88 3.88 0.66 21.40
CA PRO A 88 4.04 1.22 20.07
C PRO A 88 2.68 1.40 19.38
N VAL A 89 2.55 2.51 18.65
CA VAL A 89 1.36 2.78 17.83
C VAL A 89 1.61 2.25 16.42
N LEU A 90 0.92 1.18 16.03
CA LEU A 90 1.24 0.40 14.83
C LEU A 90 1.32 1.25 13.55
N HIS A 91 0.36 2.15 13.29
CA HIS A 91 0.40 2.98 12.08
C HIS A 91 1.64 3.90 12.02
N ILE A 92 2.12 4.37 13.17
CA ILE A 92 3.34 5.17 13.27
C ILE A 92 4.57 4.30 13.00
N GLU A 93 4.60 3.07 13.54
CA GLU A 93 5.71 2.14 13.30
C GLU A 93 5.79 1.70 11.85
N LEU A 94 4.66 1.39 11.21
CA LEU A 94 4.62 1.08 9.77
C LEU A 94 5.07 2.27 8.92
N ARG A 95 4.64 3.49 9.28
CA ARG A 95 5.13 4.73 8.66
C ARG A 95 6.63 4.87 8.83
N ARG A 96 7.21 4.60 10.01
CA ARG A 96 8.65 4.69 10.26
C ARG A 96 9.43 3.64 9.48
N TRP A 97 8.88 2.42 9.40
CA TRP A 97 9.50 1.30 8.71
C TRP A 97 9.55 1.50 7.19
N ALA A 98 8.52 2.03 6.56
CA ALA A 98 8.43 2.06 5.10
C ALA A 98 9.29 3.17 4.46
N ASP A 99 10.08 2.83 3.43
CA ASP A 99 10.77 3.82 2.59
C ASP A 99 9.86 4.31 1.45
N LEU A 100 8.91 3.48 1.04
CA LEU A 100 7.87 3.77 0.04
C LEU A 100 6.53 3.16 0.46
N LEU A 101 5.44 3.90 0.27
CA LEU A 101 4.08 3.37 0.37
C LEU A 101 3.47 3.28 -1.02
N ILE A 102 2.86 2.14 -1.35
CA ILE A 102 2.03 1.98 -2.54
C ILE A 102 0.65 1.47 -2.17
N ILE A 103 -0.41 2.14 -2.61
CA ILE A 103 -1.79 1.67 -2.44
C ILE A 103 -2.26 1.06 -3.77
N ALA A 104 -2.38 -0.27 -3.82
CA ALA A 104 -2.71 -1.01 -5.04
C ALA A 104 -3.53 -2.29 -4.74
N PRO A 105 -4.84 -2.28 -4.96
CA PRO A 105 -5.67 -1.18 -5.47
C PRO A 105 -5.98 -0.08 -4.45
N LEU A 106 -6.31 1.11 -4.96
CA LEU A 106 -7.03 2.18 -4.27
C LEU A 106 -8.49 2.24 -4.78
N ASP A 107 -9.44 1.83 -3.95
CA ASP A 107 -10.88 1.96 -4.19
C ASP A 107 -11.35 3.42 -4.05
N ALA A 108 -12.55 3.72 -4.54
CA ALA A 108 -13.09 5.08 -4.49
C ALA A 108 -13.40 5.57 -3.06
N ASN A 109 -13.69 4.65 -2.14
CA ASN A 109 -14.05 4.99 -0.77
C ASN A 109 -12.83 5.52 -0.01
N THR A 110 -11.74 4.75 -0.05
CA THR A 110 -10.45 5.11 0.54
C THR A 110 -9.84 6.30 -0.19
N LEU A 111 -10.02 6.44 -1.51
CA LEU A 111 -9.67 7.68 -2.24
C LEU A 111 -10.38 8.89 -1.63
N GLY A 112 -11.69 8.79 -1.41
CA GLY A 112 -12.48 9.85 -0.79
C GLY A 112 -12.04 10.15 0.65
N LYS A 113 -11.72 9.13 1.44
CA LYS A 113 -11.19 9.28 2.80
C LYS A 113 -9.86 10.04 2.81
N ILE A 114 -8.89 9.59 2.01
CA ILE A 114 -7.56 10.22 1.93
C ILE A 114 -7.69 11.68 1.45
N ALA A 115 -8.48 11.92 0.41
CA ALA A 115 -8.67 13.26 -0.15
C ALA A 115 -9.30 14.26 0.84
N ASN A 116 -9.99 13.77 1.89
CA ASN A 116 -10.63 14.61 2.91
C ASN A 116 -9.99 14.47 4.30
N GLY A 117 -8.86 13.76 4.41
CA GLY A 117 -8.13 13.60 5.67
C GLY A 117 -8.80 12.70 6.71
N ILE A 118 -9.72 11.81 6.29
CA ILE A 118 -10.32 10.79 7.16
C ILE A 118 -9.29 9.67 7.39
N CYS A 119 -9.06 9.35 8.66
CA CYS A 119 -8.14 8.30 9.12
C CYS A 119 -8.82 7.41 10.17
N ASP A 120 -9.67 6.51 9.69
CA ASP A 120 -10.56 5.69 10.52
C ASP A 120 -10.24 4.19 10.49
N ASN A 121 -9.13 3.82 9.85
CA ASN A 121 -8.60 2.45 9.78
C ASN A 121 -7.07 2.49 9.67
N LEU A 122 -6.40 1.35 9.86
CA LEU A 122 -4.95 1.27 9.94
C LEU A 122 -4.28 1.90 8.70
N LEU A 123 -4.77 1.57 7.50
CA LEU A 123 -4.22 2.10 6.26
C LEU A 123 -4.34 3.62 6.16
N THR A 124 -5.52 4.17 6.42
CA THR A 124 -5.75 5.63 6.32
C THR A 124 -5.04 6.40 7.43
N CYS A 125 -4.84 5.80 8.61
CA CYS A 125 -3.97 6.33 9.66
C CYS A 125 -2.50 6.39 9.22
N VAL A 126 -1.96 5.34 8.58
CA VAL A 126 -0.61 5.36 8.00
C VAL A 126 -0.47 6.48 6.96
N VAL A 127 -1.44 6.61 6.06
CA VAL A 127 -1.43 7.66 5.02
C VAL A 127 -1.51 9.06 5.65
N ARG A 128 -2.35 9.26 6.66
CA ARG A 128 -2.51 10.56 7.32
C ARG A 128 -1.25 11.03 8.04
N ALA A 129 -0.45 10.08 8.55
CA ALA A 129 0.83 10.30 9.21
C ALA A 129 2.04 10.25 8.26
N TRP A 130 1.81 10.06 6.96
CA TRP A 130 2.86 9.81 5.99
C TRP A 130 3.88 10.95 5.91
N ASP A 131 5.13 10.59 5.63
CA ASP A 131 6.19 11.56 5.36
C ASP A 131 6.13 11.96 3.90
N THR A 132 5.74 13.19 3.59
CA THR A 132 5.63 13.64 2.19
C THR A 132 6.98 13.80 1.50
N SER A 133 8.10 13.70 2.22
CA SER A 133 9.44 13.56 1.60
C SER A 133 9.70 12.17 1.02
N ARG A 134 8.90 11.15 1.39
CA ARG A 134 8.98 9.78 0.87
C ARG A 134 7.86 9.50 -0.11
N PRO A 135 8.10 8.70 -1.17
CA PRO A 135 7.11 8.44 -2.20
C PRO A 135 5.89 7.70 -1.66
N LEU A 136 4.71 8.23 -2.00
CA LEU A 136 3.43 7.55 -1.88
C LEU A 136 2.86 7.37 -3.28
N LEU A 137 2.76 6.12 -3.73
CA LEU A 137 2.17 5.74 -5.01
C LEU A 137 0.74 5.25 -4.80
N PHE A 138 -0.15 5.50 -5.74
CA PHE A 138 -1.52 4.96 -5.67
C PHE A 138 -2.04 4.50 -7.04
N CYS A 139 -2.76 3.38 -7.04
CA CYS A 139 -3.31 2.74 -8.24
C CYS A 139 -4.84 2.69 -8.14
N PRO A 140 -5.58 3.67 -8.69
CA PRO A 140 -7.03 3.67 -8.64
C PRO A 140 -7.63 2.44 -9.32
N ALA A 141 -8.66 1.84 -8.71
CA ALA A 141 -9.33 0.67 -9.25
C ALA A 141 -10.83 0.67 -8.90
N MET A 142 -11.66 1.04 -9.85
CA MET A 142 -13.11 1.18 -9.68
C MET A 142 -13.86 0.97 -11.00
N ASN A 143 -15.18 0.78 -10.91
CA ASN A 143 -16.04 0.72 -12.09
C ASN A 143 -15.95 2.03 -12.91
N THR A 144 -16.13 1.94 -14.23
CA THR A 144 -16.09 3.08 -15.15
C THR A 144 -17.02 4.23 -14.76
N ALA A 145 -18.24 3.94 -14.28
CA ALA A 145 -19.18 4.97 -13.84
C ALA A 145 -18.64 5.74 -12.62
N MET A 146 -17.97 5.06 -11.70
CA MET A 146 -17.31 5.69 -10.56
C MET A 146 -16.09 6.50 -11.02
N TRP A 147 -15.31 5.97 -11.97
CA TRP A 147 -14.16 6.67 -12.52
C TRP A 147 -14.54 7.97 -13.23
N LEU A 148 -15.63 7.94 -14.02
CA LEU A 148 -16.16 9.11 -14.74
C LEU A 148 -16.93 10.08 -13.84
N HIS A 149 -17.25 9.69 -12.60
CA HIS A 149 -17.91 10.59 -11.67
C HIS A 149 -17.01 11.79 -11.36
N PRO A 150 -17.51 13.05 -11.41
CA PRO A 150 -16.68 14.24 -11.28
C PRO A 150 -15.89 14.31 -9.97
N ILE A 151 -16.44 13.75 -8.88
CA ILE A 151 -15.77 13.71 -7.58
C ILE A 151 -14.43 12.95 -7.64
N THR A 152 -14.34 11.91 -8.47
CA THR A 152 -13.14 11.07 -8.58
C THR A 152 -11.99 11.90 -9.15
N ALA A 153 -12.24 12.65 -10.23
CA ALA A 153 -11.24 13.53 -10.81
C ALA A 153 -10.73 14.59 -9.81
N LEU A 154 -11.63 15.18 -9.02
CA LEU A 154 -11.28 16.15 -7.98
C LEU A 154 -10.42 15.51 -6.87
N GLN A 155 -10.78 14.31 -6.41
CA GLN A 155 -10.04 13.60 -5.37
C GLN A 155 -8.65 13.17 -5.87
N ILE A 156 -8.54 12.67 -7.11
CA ILE A 156 -7.26 12.33 -7.73
C ILE A 156 -6.36 13.56 -7.83
N SER A 157 -6.90 14.71 -8.27
CA SER A 157 -6.14 15.98 -8.31
C SER A 157 -5.60 16.33 -6.94
N ARG A 158 -6.43 16.24 -5.90
CA ARG A 158 -6.03 16.56 -4.53
C ARG A 158 -4.92 15.67 -4.00
N LEU A 159 -4.98 14.36 -4.25
CA LEU A 159 -3.87 13.45 -3.88
C LEU A 159 -2.57 13.83 -4.58
N LYS A 160 -2.64 14.23 -5.86
CA LYS A 160 -1.47 14.69 -6.62
C LYS A 160 -0.92 16.01 -6.10
N GLU A 161 -1.79 16.93 -5.68
CA GLU A 161 -1.40 18.18 -5.01
C GLU A 161 -0.68 17.93 -3.67
N PHE A 162 -0.96 16.81 -2.98
CA PHE A 162 -0.20 16.38 -1.80
C PHE A 162 1.21 15.83 -2.13
N GLY A 163 1.55 15.71 -3.42
CA GLY A 163 2.80 15.11 -3.89
C GLY A 163 2.73 13.60 -4.09
N TYR A 164 1.55 12.99 -4.00
CA TYR A 164 1.39 11.56 -4.24
C TYR A 164 1.39 11.27 -5.74
N VAL A 165 1.90 10.09 -6.11
CA VAL A 165 2.12 9.72 -7.51
C VAL A 165 1.05 8.74 -7.96
N GLU A 166 0.24 9.18 -8.92
CA GLU A 166 -0.76 8.34 -9.57
C GLU A 166 -0.09 7.33 -10.51
N ILE A 167 -0.41 6.05 -10.36
CA ILE A 167 -0.24 5.04 -11.41
C ILE A 167 -1.61 4.87 -12.07
N PRO A 168 -1.81 5.42 -13.29
CA PRO A 168 -3.15 5.56 -13.86
C PRO A 168 -3.85 4.21 -14.10
N CYS A 169 -5.16 4.22 -13.95
CA CYS A 169 -6.00 3.11 -14.36
C CYS A 169 -5.97 2.91 -15.89
N ILE A 170 -6.22 1.68 -16.32
CA ILE A 170 -6.30 1.28 -17.72
C ILE A 170 -7.74 1.08 -18.17
N ALA A 171 -7.95 1.10 -19.47
CA ALA A 171 -9.20 0.65 -20.08
C ALA A 171 -9.18 -0.87 -20.24
N LYS A 172 -10.31 -1.52 -19.94
CA LYS A 172 -10.53 -2.95 -20.24
C LYS A 172 -11.91 -3.14 -20.87
N LYS A 173 -12.04 -4.16 -21.71
CA LYS A 173 -13.34 -4.64 -22.18
C LYS A 173 -14.12 -5.22 -21.01
N LEU A 174 -15.32 -4.68 -20.80
CA LEU A 174 -16.31 -5.22 -19.88
C LEU A 174 -17.00 -6.43 -20.52
N VAL A 175 -17.60 -7.29 -19.68
CA VAL A 175 -18.33 -8.49 -20.12
C VAL A 175 -19.50 -8.16 -21.07
N CYS A 176 -20.04 -6.93 -21.00
CA CYS A 176 -21.11 -6.44 -21.88
C CYS A 176 -20.63 -5.98 -23.27
N GLY A 177 -19.33 -5.94 -23.54
CA GLY A 177 -18.75 -5.48 -24.82
C GLY A 177 -18.26 -4.03 -24.83
N ASP A 178 -18.61 -3.23 -23.82
CA ASP A 178 -18.14 -1.85 -23.69
C ASP A 178 -16.69 -1.78 -23.16
N GLU A 179 -15.86 -0.88 -23.71
CA GLU A 179 -14.56 -0.56 -23.15
C GLU A 179 -14.68 0.58 -22.14
N GLY A 180 -14.18 0.36 -20.92
CA GLY A 180 -14.29 1.32 -19.84
C GLY A 180 -12.98 1.52 -19.10
N LYS A 181 -12.64 2.79 -18.82
CA LYS A 181 -11.50 3.17 -17.98
C LYS A 181 -11.84 3.02 -16.50
N GLY A 182 -10.90 2.52 -15.70
CA GLY A 182 -11.09 2.37 -14.25
C GLY A 182 -10.47 1.11 -13.67
N ALA A 183 -10.02 0.17 -14.51
CA ALA A 183 -9.29 -1.01 -14.07
C ALA A 183 -7.90 -0.63 -13.54
N MET A 184 -7.47 -1.24 -12.44
CA MET A 184 -6.12 -1.05 -11.90
C MET A 184 -5.07 -1.31 -12.98
N ALA A 185 -3.99 -0.53 -12.96
CA ALA A 185 -2.79 -0.81 -13.75
C ALA A 185 -2.34 -2.28 -13.62
N GLU A 186 -1.69 -2.80 -14.65
CA GLU A 186 -1.14 -4.15 -14.60
C GLU A 186 0.06 -4.23 -13.66
N VAL A 187 0.22 -5.37 -12.99
CA VAL A 187 1.27 -5.58 -11.98
C VAL A 187 2.67 -5.22 -12.51
N PRO A 188 3.07 -5.61 -13.74
CA PRO A 188 4.38 -5.22 -14.27
C PRO A 188 4.57 -3.70 -14.40
N THR A 189 3.49 -2.96 -14.68
CA THR A 189 3.54 -1.48 -14.73
C THR A 189 3.79 -0.92 -13.33
N ILE A 190 3.07 -1.45 -12.34
CA ILE A 190 3.22 -1.04 -10.94
C ILE A 190 4.64 -1.29 -10.44
N VAL A 191 5.16 -2.50 -10.65
CA VAL A 191 6.52 -2.92 -10.26
C VAL A 191 7.58 -2.08 -10.97
N SER A 192 7.37 -1.75 -12.25
CA SER A 192 8.26 -0.87 -13.01
C SER A 192 8.35 0.53 -12.40
N VAL A 193 7.23 1.10 -11.95
CA VAL A 193 7.23 2.41 -11.27
C VAL A 193 7.93 2.32 -9.91
N VAL A 194 7.65 1.30 -9.10
CA VAL A 194 8.34 1.10 -7.80
C VAL A 194 9.85 1.00 -8.00
N ARG A 195 10.31 0.28 -9.04
CA ARG A 195 11.73 0.12 -9.36
C ARG A 195 12.47 1.46 -9.55
N GLN A 196 11.79 2.50 -10.02
CA GLN A 196 12.39 3.83 -10.24
C GLN A 196 12.81 4.52 -8.93
N TYR A 197 12.26 4.10 -7.79
CA TYR A 197 12.58 4.64 -6.48
C TYR A 197 13.66 3.84 -5.74
N LEU A 198 14.10 2.70 -6.29
CA LEU A 198 15.16 1.93 -5.67
C LEU A 198 16.48 2.71 -5.71
N PRO A 199 17.31 2.63 -4.66
CA PRO A 199 18.66 3.15 -4.69
C PRO A 199 19.42 2.59 -5.90
N LYS A 200 20.09 3.46 -6.65
CA LYS A 200 20.99 2.99 -7.70
C LYS A 200 22.11 2.18 -7.06
N PRO A 201 22.52 1.04 -7.65
CA PRO A 201 23.71 0.36 -7.17
C PRO A 201 24.87 1.35 -7.22
N GLU A 202 25.62 1.46 -6.12
CA GLU A 202 26.83 2.26 -6.09
C GLU A 202 27.73 1.79 -7.24
N SER A 203 27.97 2.64 -8.24
CA SER A 203 28.97 2.37 -9.25
C SER A 203 30.31 2.30 -8.52
N SER A 204 30.90 1.11 -8.46
CA SER A 204 32.24 0.91 -7.92
C SER A 204 33.19 1.88 -8.61
N SER A 205 33.52 2.95 -7.90
CA SER A 205 34.55 3.89 -8.33
C SER A 205 35.85 3.09 -8.36
N GLN A 206 36.27 2.70 -9.55
CA GLN A 206 37.60 2.15 -9.79
C GLN A 206 38.59 3.23 -9.32
N LYS A 207 39.13 3.06 -8.11
CA LYS A 207 40.36 3.73 -7.71
C LYS A 207 41.47 3.16 -8.59
N THR A 208 41.78 3.86 -9.67
CA THR A 208 43.10 3.83 -10.32
C THR A 208 44.15 4.35 -9.36
#